data_AF-R7SAZ6-F1
#
_entry.id   AF-R7SAZ6-F1
#
_cell.length_a   1.000
_cell.length_b   1.000
_cell.length_c   1.000
_cell.angle_alpha   90.00
_cell.angle_beta   90.00
_cell.angle_gamma   90.00
#
_symmetry.space_group_name_H-M   'P 1'
#
loop_
_entity.id
_entity.type
_entity.pdbx_description
1 polymer ?
#
loop_
_entity_poly.entity_id
_entity_poly.type
_entity_poly.pdbx_seq_one_letter_code
_entity_poly.pdbx_strand_id
1 'polypeptide(L)'
;MLAGIVVVTVALAASVLAQSPLTINTPWDAHRCETTMIAWKGGERSFFLRSTEVVESFGTLGSNAFFWNTNVPAGDEIQMELIDATGKFVLSAPFVIQPGSNNCTLL
;
A
#
# COMPACT_ATOMS: atom_id res chain seq x y z
N MET A 1 49.54 40.52 -3.94
CA MET A 1 49.13 39.18 -3.47
C MET A 1 47.67 39.00 -3.88
N LEU A 2 47.41 38.30 -4.98
CA LEU A 2 46.04 38.03 -5.46
C LEU A 2 45.55 36.76 -4.73
N ALA A 3 44.62 36.94 -3.80
CA ALA A 3 44.00 35.85 -3.07
C ALA A 3 43.07 35.08 -4.03
N GLY A 4 43.45 33.84 -4.36
CA GLY A 4 42.67 32.94 -5.20
C GLY A 4 41.38 32.53 -4.50
N ILE A 5 40.25 32.83 -5.13
CA ILE A 5 38.93 32.38 -4.70
C ILE A 5 38.82 30.89 -5.03
N VAL A 6 38.84 30.03 -4.01
CA VAL A 6 38.51 28.61 -4.14
C VAL A 6 36.98 28.50 -4.18
N VAL A 7 36.43 28.24 -5.36
CA VAL A 7 35.00 27.92 -5.52
C VAL A 7 34.83 26.43 -5.19
N VAL A 8 34.27 26.13 -4.00
CA VAL A 8 33.88 24.77 -3.61
C VAL A 8 32.51 24.49 -4.22
N THR A 9 32.48 23.74 -5.32
CA THR A 9 31.25 23.20 -5.89
C THR A 9 30.76 22.03 -5.03
N VAL A 10 29.78 22.30 -4.16
CA VAL A 10 29.06 21.25 -3.43
C VAL A 10 28.16 20.51 -4.43
N ALA A 11 28.60 19.34 -4.88
CA ALA A 11 27.76 18.44 -5.66
C ALA A 11 26.69 17.83 -4.74
N LEU A 12 25.45 18.31 -4.85
CA LEU A 12 24.28 17.65 -4.28
C LEU A 12 24.04 16.35 -5.07
N ALA A 13 24.69 15.26 -4.66
CA ALA A 13 24.33 13.93 -5.12
C ALA A 13 22.95 13.58 -4.56
N ALA A 14 21.90 13.86 -5.34
CA ALA A 14 20.58 13.30 -5.08
C ALA A 14 20.68 11.79 -5.33
N SER A 15 21.07 11.03 -4.30
CA SER A 15 20.94 9.58 -4.30
C SER A 15 19.45 9.25 -4.25
N VAL A 16 18.82 9.20 -5.42
CA VAL A 16 17.55 8.50 -5.61
C VAL A 16 17.87 7.04 -5.31
N LEU A 17 17.59 6.61 -4.08
CA LEU A 17 17.67 5.19 -3.72
C LEU A 17 16.81 4.43 -4.74
N ALA A 18 17.39 3.43 -5.39
CA ALA A 18 16.68 2.52 -6.28
C ALA A 18 15.74 1.62 -5.45
N GLN A 19 14.76 2.23 -4.78
CA GLN A 19 13.70 1.50 -4.11
C GLN A 19 12.94 0.73 -5.18
N SER A 20 12.76 -0.56 -4.93
CA SER A 20 11.93 -1.39 -5.81
C SER A 20 10.57 -0.73 -5.96
N PRO A 21 9.99 -0.72 -7.18
CA PRO A 21 8.73 -0.05 -7.42
C PRO A 21 7.67 -0.61 -6.47
N LEU A 22 7.07 0.27 -5.66
CA LEU A 22 5.88 -0.05 -4.88
C LEU A 22 4.81 -0.63 -5.81
N THR A 23 4.30 -1.80 -5.48
CA THR A 23 3.25 -2.51 -6.22
C THR A 23 2.40 -3.31 -5.23
N ILE A 24 1.08 -3.36 -5.43
CA ILE A 24 0.13 -4.10 -4.60
C ILE A 24 -0.57 -5.17 -5.44
N ASN A 25 -0.92 -6.31 -4.84
CA ASN A 25 -1.70 -7.34 -5.52
C ASN A 25 -3.16 -6.92 -5.73
N THR A 26 -3.79 -7.48 -6.75
CA THR A 26 -5.26 -7.49 -6.87
C THR A 26 -5.76 -8.82 -6.33
N PRO A 27 -6.57 -8.83 -5.25
CA PRO A 27 -7.23 -10.04 -4.78
C PRO A 27 -8.19 -10.58 -5.84
N TRP A 28 -8.10 -11.87 -6.16
CA TRP A 28 -8.99 -12.52 -7.11
C TRP A 28 -10.09 -13.34 -6.40
N ASP A 29 -9.87 -13.69 -5.13
CA ASP A 29 -10.67 -14.58 -4.28
C ASP A 29 -11.08 -13.90 -2.97
N ALA A 30 -11.39 -12.59 -3.02
CA ALA A 30 -11.88 -11.88 -1.84
C ALA A 30 -13.33 -12.29 -1.54
N HIS A 31 -13.53 -13.19 -0.58
CA HIS A 31 -14.84 -13.66 -0.14
C HIS A 31 -15.34 -12.91 1.09
N ARG A 32 -16.63 -12.56 1.10
CA ARG A 32 -17.26 -11.91 2.26
C ARG A 32 -17.14 -12.79 3.52
N CYS A 33 -16.80 -12.16 4.64
CA CYS A 33 -16.58 -12.78 5.95
C CYS A 33 -15.50 -13.87 5.95
N GLU A 34 -14.51 -13.74 5.06
CA GLU A 34 -13.33 -14.59 5.00
C GLU A 34 -12.05 -13.75 5.05
N THR A 35 -10.91 -14.40 5.30
CA THR A 35 -9.62 -13.70 5.37
C THR A 35 -9.04 -13.56 3.97
N THR A 36 -8.92 -12.32 3.50
CA THR A 36 -8.25 -11.98 2.24
C THR A 36 -6.84 -11.48 2.54
N MET A 37 -5.84 -12.03 1.85
CA MET A 37 -4.47 -11.56 1.96
C MET A 37 -4.19 -10.43 0.96
N ILE A 38 -3.81 -9.27 1.49
CA ILE A 38 -3.30 -8.14 0.72
C ILE A 38 -1.78 -8.11 0.88
N ALA A 39 -1.05 -8.05 -0.22
CA ALA A 39 0.40 -8.11 -0.25
C ALA A 39 0.99 -7.14 -1.27
N TRP A 40 2.17 -6.60 -0.95
CA TRP A 40 2.85 -5.63 -1.79
C TRP A 40 4.36 -5.84 -1.82
N LYS A 41 5.00 -5.28 -2.84
CA LYS A 41 6.45 -5.30 -3.03
C LYS A 41 6.97 -3.88 -3.17
N GLY A 42 8.21 -3.65 -2.74
CA GLY A 42 8.85 -2.34 -2.84
C GLY A 42 8.32 -1.30 -1.84
N GLY A 43 8.71 -0.04 -2.06
CA GLY A 43 8.42 1.10 -1.19
C GLY A 43 9.26 1.18 0.09
N GLU A 44 9.05 2.26 0.85
CA GLU A 44 9.68 2.50 2.16
C GLU A 44 8.78 2.03 3.31
N ARG A 45 9.35 1.48 4.39
CA ARG A 45 8.58 0.90 5.50
C ARG A 45 7.69 1.96 6.17
N SER A 46 6.64 1.50 6.87
CA SER A 46 5.51 2.31 7.39
C SER A 46 4.48 2.61 6.30
N PHE A 47 3.69 1.58 5.97
CA PHE A 47 2.67 1.65 4.93
C PHE A 47 1.28 1.95 5.50
N PHE A 48 0.47 2.73 4.80
CA PHE A 48 -0.94 2.98 5.10
C PHE A 48 -1.81 2.30 4.05
N LEU A 49 -2.74 1.45 4.48
CA LEU A 49 -3.64 0.72 3.59
C LEU A 49 -5.10 1.18 3.79
N ARG A 50 -5.82 1.39 2.69
CA ARG A 50 -7.23 1.81 2.66
C ARG A 50 -8.03 1.12 1.55
N SER A 51 -9.33 0.88 1.77
CA SER A 51 -10.29 0.52 0.71
C SER A 51 -11.15 1.71 0.24
N THR A 52 -11.57 1.72 -1.02
CA THR A 52 -12.18 2.90 -1.69
C THR A 52 -13.70 3.07 -1.53
N GLU A 53 -14.47 2.02 -1.22
CA GLU A 53 -15.95 2.11 -1.12
C GLU A 53 -16.48 2.07 0.32
N VAL A 54 -15.80 1.34 1.19
CA VAL A 54 -15.89 1.46 2.64
C VAL A 54 -14.54 1.99 3.07
N VAL A 55 -14.44 3.22 3.58
CA VAL A 55 -13.16 3.80 4.02
C VAL A 55 -12.73 3.11 5.30
N GLU A 56 -12.20 1.90 5.17
CA GLU A 56 -11.47 1.22 6.23
C GLU A 56 -10.02 1.63 6.12
N SER A 57 -9.47 2.12 7.22
CA SER A 57 -8.04 2.36 7.35
C SER A 57 -7.46 1.30 8.26
N PHE A 58 -6.43 0.62 7.78
CA PHE A 58 -5.75 -0.42 8.55
C PHE A 58 -4.51 0.11 9.30
N GLY A 59 -4.32 1.43 9.29
CA GLY A 59 -3.23 2.11 9.98
C GLY A 59 -1.86 1.86 9.35
N THR A 60 -0.81 2.07 10.16
CA THR A 60 0.58 1.88 9.75
C THR A 60 1.01 0.42 9.87
N LEU A 61 1.51 -0.14 8.76
CA LEU A 61 1.94 -1.53 8.65
C LEU A 61 3.47 -1.59 8.51
N GLY A 62 4.10 -2.49 9.27
CA GLY A 62 5.55 -2.73 9.24
C GLY A 62 5.99 -3.95 8.40
N SER A 63 5.01 -4.68 7.87
CA SER A 63 5.15 -5.86 7.00
C SER A 63 4.79 -5.50 5.55
N ASN A 64 4.99 -6.43 4.63
CA ASN A 64 4.62 -6.35 3.22
C ASN A 64 3.32 -7.11 2.90
N ALA A 65 2.60 -7.54 3.94
CA ALA A 65 1.34 -8.22 3.83
C ALA A 65 0.40 -7.85 4.99
N PHE A 66 -0.89 -7.90 4.71
CA PHE A 66 -1.99 -7.65 5.62
C PHE A 66 -3.08 -8.71 5.42
N PHE A 67 -3.59 -9.26 6.52
CA PHE A 67 -4.72 -10.18 6.51
C PHE A 67 -5.97 -9.39 6.84
N TRP A 68 -6.78 -9.16 5.82
CA TRP A 68 -8.03 -8.42 5.93
C TRP A 68 -9.18 -9.38 6.21
N ASN A 69 -9.94 -9.14 7.27
CA ASN A 69 -11.24 -9.78 7.45
C ASN A 69 -12.24 -9.08 6.54
N THR A 70 -12.49 -9.64 5.35
CA THR A 70 -13.29 -9.01 4.30
C THR A 70 -14.73 -8.87 4.73
N ASN A 71 -15.09 -7.70 5.26
CA ASN A 71 -16.41 -7.40 5.82
C ASN A 71 -17.31 -6.60 4.86
N VAL A 72 -16.81 -6.32 3.65
CA VAL A 72 -17.56 -5.63 2.59
C VAL A 72 -18.65 -6.58 2.02
N PRO A 73 -19.86 -6.07 1.72
CA PRO A 73 -20.92 -6.84 1.05
C PRO A 73 -20.46 -7.50 -0.25
N ALA A 74 -21.00 -8.69 -0.54
CA ALA A 74 -20.75 -9.37 -1.80
C ALA A 74 -21.42 -8.61 -2.96
N GLY A 75 -20.73 -8.51 -4.09
CA GLY A 75 -21.16 -7.76 -5.27
C GLY A 75 -20.62 -6.33 -5.35
N ASP A 76 -20.06 -5.79 -4.26
CA ASP A 76 -19.40 -4.47 -4.27
C ASP A 76 -18.05 -4.58 -5.01
N GLU A 77 -17.70 -3.55 -5.77
CA GLU A 77 -16.45 -3.46 -6.52
C GLU A 77 -15.51 -2.45 -5.84
N ILE A 78 -14.39 -2.93 -5.30
CA ILE A 78 -13.50 -2.09 -4.50
C ILE A 78 -12.07 -2.08 -5.05
N GLN A 79 -11.27 -1.15 -4.54
CA GLN A 79 -9.83 -1.10 -4.77
C GLN A 79 -9.10 -0.94 -3.43
N MET A 80 -7.87 -1.44 -3.39
CA MET A 80 -6.94 -1.26 -2.27
C MET A 80 -5.93 -0.17 -2.63
N GLU A 81 -5.83 0.83 -1.76
CA GLU A 81 -4.86 1.90 -1.84
C GLU A 81 -3.78 1.70 -0.78
N LEU A 82 -2.53 1.74 -1.20
CA LEU A 82 -1.37 1.63 -0.33
C LEU A 82 -0.47 2.85 -0.48
N ILE A 83 -0.12 3.48 0.63
CA ILE A 83 0.77 4.65 0.70
C ILE A 83 1.99 4.28 1.53
N ASP A 84 3.19 4.53 1.05
CA ASP A 84 4.43 4.30 1.83
C ASP A 84 4.86 5.55 2.63
N ALA A 85 5.91 5.43 3.45
CA ALA A 85 6.39 6.54 4.27
C ALA A 85 6.93 7.76 3.48
N THR A 86 7.23 7.59 2.19
CA THR A 86 7.65 8.69 1.32
C THR A 86 6.46 9.42 0.69
N GLY A 87 5.24 8.94 0.94
CA GLY A 87 4.00 9.44 0.33
C GLY A 87 3.73 8.87 -1.06
N LYS A 88 4.51 7.88 -1.52
CA LYS A 88 4.23 7.19 -2.78
C LYS A 88 3.00 6.31 -2.58
N PHE A 89 2.00 6.48 -3.44
CA PHE A 89 0.79 5.66 -3.41
C PHE A 89 0.68 4.76 -4.63
N VAL A 90 0.01 3.63 -4.44
CA VAL A 90 -0.40 2.70 -5.50
C VAL A 90 -1.81 2.18 -5.24
N LEU A 91 -2.47 1.77 -6.31
CA LEU A 91 -3.78 1.13 -6.28
C LEU A 91 -3.67 -0.29 -6.81
N SER A 92 -4.49 -1.20 -6.28
CA SER A 92 -4.81 -2.45 -6.96
C SER A 92 -5.66 -2.17 -8.20
N ALA A 93 -5.84 -3.16 -9.07
CA ALA A 93 -6.97 -3.10 -9.98
C ALA A 93 -8.29 -3.22 -9.19
N PRO A 94 -9.43 -2.76 -9.74
CA PRO A 94 -10.74 -3.05 -9.16
C PRO A 94 -10.99 -4.55 -9.06
N PHE A 95 -11.65 -4.99 -7.98
CA PHE A 95 -12.06 -6.37 -7.79
C PHE A 95 -13.40 -6.45 -7.05
N VAL A 96 -14.18 -7.48 -7.37
CA VAL A 96 -15.52 -7.69 -6.83
C VAL A 96 -15.47 -8.65 -5.65
N ILE A 97 -16.14 -8.28 -4.54
CA ILE A 97 -16.27 -9.16 -3.39
C ILE A 97 -17.20 -10.32 -3.73
N GLN A 98 -16.67 -11.53 -3.58
CA GLN A 98 -17.39 -12.76 -3.84
C GLN A 98 -18.32 -13.12 -2.67
N PRO A 99 -19.42 -13.84 -2.94
CA PRO A 99 -20.22 -14.44 -1.88
C PRO A 99 -19.34 -15.31 -0.97
N GLY A 100 -19.50 -15.17 0.34
CA GLY A 100 -18.80 -15.95 1.33
C GLY A 100 -19.72 -16.30 2.49
N SER A 101 -19.17 -16.45 3.68
CA SER A 101 -19.96 -16.83 4.85
C SER A 101 -20.92 -15.72 5.31
N ASN A 102 -21.99 -16.09 6.01
CA ASN A 102 -22.97 -15.14 6.55
C ASN A 102 -22.48 -14.43 7.83
N ASN A 103 -21.39 -14.91 8.46
CA ASN A 103 -20.97 -14.51 9.81
C ASN A 103 -19.55 -13.90 9.81
N CYS A 104 -19.48 -12.59 9.89
CA CYS A 104 -18.22 -11.84 9.99
C CYS A 104 -17.70 -11.75 11.45
N THR A 105 -17.91 -12.78 12.28
CA THR A 105 -17.61 -12.77 13.73
C THR A 105 -16.15 -13.05 14.08
N LEU A 106 -15.22 -13.05 13.12
CA LEU A 106 -13.78 -13.11 13.40
C LEU A 106 -13.28 -11.75 13.91
N LEU A 107 -13.44 -11.53 15.21
CA LEU A 107 -12.74 -10.53 16.04
C LEU A 107 -11.99 -11.25 17.15
#